data_AF-A0A250F4U0-F1
#
_entry.id   AF-A0A250F4U0-F1
#
_cell.length_a   1.000
_cell.length_b   1.000
_cell.length_c   1.000
_cell.angle_alpha   90.00
_cell.angle_beta   90.00
_cell.angle_gamma   90.00
#
_symmetry.space_group_name_H-M   'P 1'
#
loop_
_entity.id
_entity.type
_entity.pdbx_description
1 polymer ?
#
loop_
_entity_poly.entity_id
_entity_poly.type
_entity_poly.pdbx_seq_one_letter_code
_entity_poly.pdbx_strand_id
1 'polypeptide(L)'
;MSVSNVLSRAGNLYKSSLATLILGALLLLIVVTILYVFFLPLALGAGIGEFTETIRNPYDYQSETQRIIVKVKLQLLGIFIICAITPLVAGFYENFRKVDQGEPASLDYFFVHYNSPYTRRLLTYAALLTVATSLLSLLMNFFELPILSTLFNIFISLILTFVIPIIIFENQSFEQAVGDSVERVRLNFGTVFLSGLVGGIITILGALFFGIGLIFSLPFMFATFYALYTEERGITSNNNKNL
;
A
#
# COMPACT_ATOMS: atom_id res chain seq x y z
N MET A 1 12.21 -19.51 -5.41
CA MET A 1 12.17 -18.51 -4.33
C MET A 1 11.82 -19.17 -3.00
N SER A 2 12.66 -19.03 -1.96
CA SER A 2 12.38 -19.56 -0.61
C SER A 2 11.89 -18.45 0.33
N VAL A 3 11.00 -18.78 1.27
CA VAL A 3 10.50 -17.83 2.28
C VAL A 3 11.64 -17.27 3.13
N SER A 4 12.62 -18.10 3.47
CA SER A 4 13.78 -17.71 4.28
C SER A 4 14.64 -16.65 3.57
N ASN A 5 14.92 -16.83 2.28
CA ASN A 5 15.70 -15.85 1.51
C ASN A 5 14.97 -14.51 1.44
N VAL A 6 13.66 -14.54 1.15
CA VAL A 6 12.81 -13.34 1.08
C VAL A 6 12.84 -12.58 2.40
N LEU A 7 12.59 -13.24 3.53
CA LEU A 7 12.56 -12.60 4.84
C LEU A 7 13.95 -12.12 5.29
N SER A 8 15.01 -12.85 4.96
CA SER A 8 16.39 -12.44 5.23
C SER A 8 16.73 -11.16 4.47
N ARG A 9 16.42 -11.12 3.17
CA ARG A 9 16.62 -9.95 2.30
C ARG A 9 15.79 -8.76 2.76
N ALA A 10 14.51 -8.96 3.07
CA ALA A 10 13.63 -7.92 3.61
C ALA A 10 14.18 -7.36 4.93
N GLY A 11 14.66 -8.23 5.83
CA GLY A 11 15.28 -7.82 7.09
C GLY A 11 16.57 -7.02 6.88
N ASN A 12 17.40 -7.39 5.89
CA ASN A 12 18.61 -6.66 5.56
C ASN A 12 18.30 -5.28 4.99
N LEU A 13 17.38 -5.19 4.01
CA LEU A 13 16.94 -3.92 3.44
C LEU A 13 16.33 -2.99 4.50
N TYR A 14 15.49 -3.55 5.37
CA TYR A 14 14.87 -2.80 6.47
C TYR A 14 15.91 -2.24 7.43
N LYS A 15 16.92 -3.04 7.82
CA LYS A 15 18.00 -2.59 8.70
C LYS A 15 18.90 -1.55 8.05
N SER A 16 19.28 -1.76 6.79
CA SER A 16 20.18 -0.86 6.05
C SER A 16 19.56 0.51 5.79
N SER A 17 18.23 0.59 5.66
CA SER A 17 17.50 1.84 5.39
C SER A 17 16.68 2.33 6.58
N LEU A 18 16.91 1.81 7.79
CA LEU A 18 15.99 1.99 8.93
C LEU A 18 15.61 3.46 9.19
N ALA A 19 16.60 4.37 9.21
CA ALA A 19 16.35 5.78 9.50
C ALA A 19 15.48 6.46 8.41
N THR A 20 15.79 6.21 7.14
CA THR A 20 15.03 6.79 6.03
C THR A 20 13.64 6.18 5.92
N LEU A 21 13.49 4.89 6.19
CA LEU A 21 12.19 4.21 6.21
C LEU A 21 11.27 4.73 7.32
N ILE A 22 11.79 4.98 8.52
CA ILE A 22 11.02 5.60 9.62
C ILE A 22 10.54 6.99 9.21
N LEU A 23 11.43 7.81 8.64
CA LEU A 23 11.06 9.16 8.16
C LEU A 23 10.04 9.10 7.02
N GLY A 24 10.19 8.17 6.08
CA GLY A 24 9.21 7.93 5.02
C GLY A 24 7.85 7.48 5.56
N ALA A 25 7.83 6.62 6.59
CA ALA A 25 6.60 6.15 7.21
C ALA A 25 5.91 7.25 8.03
N LEU A 26 6.69 8.07 8.75
CA LEU A 26 6.19 9.28 9.42
C LEU A 26 5.60 10.25 8.40
N LEU A 27 6.29 10.49 7.29
CA LEU A 27 5.77 11.33 6.21
C LEU A 27 4.45 10.78 5.66
N LEU A 28 4.38 9.47 5.37
CA LEU A 28 3.17 8.82 4.91
C LEU A 28 2.01 9.01 5.91
N LEU A 29 2.28 8.78 7.19
CA LEU A 29 1.29 8.94 8.26
C LEU A 29 0.81 10.40 8.37
N ILE A 30 1.73 11.37 8.32
CA ILE A 30 1.40 12.80 8.36
C ILE A 30 0.55 13.19 7.16
N VAL A 31 0.95 12.79 5.95
CA VAL A 31 0.22 13.09 4.71
C VAL A 31 -1.19 12.51 4.78
N VAL A 32 -1.33 11.23 5.12
CA VAL A 32 -2.63 10.57 5.27
C VAL A 32 -3.49 11.27 6.33
N THR A 33 -2.90 11.61 7.47
CA THR A 33 -3.62 12.30 8.57
C THR A 33 -4.11 13.67 8.13
N ILE A 34 -3.27 14.48 7.48
CA ILE A 34 -3.64 15.80 6.96
C ILE A 34 -4.78 15.67 5.94
N LEU A 35 -4.69 14.71 5.01
CA LEU A 35 -5.74 14.48 4.02
C LEU A 35 -7.06 14.09 4.69
N TYR A 36 -7.06 13.19 5.67
CA TYR A 36 -8.28 12.84 6.39
C TYR A 36 -8.84 14.01 7.20
N VAL A 37 -8.02 14.70 7.98
CA VAL A 37 -8.49 15.83 8.81
C VAL A 37 -9.11 16.93 7.95
N PHE A 38 -8.54 17.20 6.77
CA PHE A 38 -9.03 18.26 5.89
C PHE A 38 -10.28 17.86 5.09
N PHE A 39 -10.32 16.65 4.54
CA PHE A 39 -11.36 16.24 3.59
C PHE A 39 -12.50 15.41 4.20
N LEU A 40 -12.32 14.81 5.38
CA LEU A 40 -13.37 14.03 6.04
C LEU A 40 -14.62 14.86 6.40
N PRO A 41 -14.50 16.11 6.92
CA PRO A 41 -15.68 16.97 7.15
C PRO A 41 -16.50 17.19 5.86
N LEU A 42 -15.81 17.47 4.74
CA LEU A 42 -16.42 17.66 3.42
C LEU A 42 -17.15 16.39 2.94
N ALA A 43 -16.56 15.21 3.20
CA ALA A 43 -17.17 13.94 2.86
C ALA A 43 -18.44 13.65 3.68
N LEU A 44 -18.48 14.05 4.94
CA LEU A 44 -19.67 13.94 5.80
C LEU A 44 -20.72 15.01 5.52
N GLY A 45 -20.37 16.06 4.77
CA GLY A 45 -21.27 17.19 4.50
C GLY A 45 -21.43 18.13 5.68
N ALA A 46 -20.52 18.07 6.65
CA ALA A 46 -20.47 18.94 7.82
C ALA A 46 -19.45 20.08 7.62
N GLY A 47 -19.74 21.26 8.19
CA GLY A 47 -18.69 22.27 8.37
C GLY A 47 -17.61 21.78 9.35
N ILE A 48 -16.40 22.35 9.31
CA ILE A 48 -15.29 21.94 10.21
C ILE A 48 -15.69 22.02 11.70
N GLY A 49 -16.56 22.96 12.09
CA GLY A 49 -17.08 23.08 13.47
C GLY A 49 -18.16 22.05 13.85
N GLU A 50 -19.05 21.71 12.92
CA GLU A 50 -20.12 20.71 13.12
C GLU A 50 -19.57 19.27 13.08
N PHE A 51 -18.46 19.08 12.38
CA PHE A 51 -17.75 17.80 12.32
C PHE A 51 -17.38 17.30 13.72
N THR A 52 -16.87 18.18 14.59
CA THR A 52 -16.50 17.83 15.97
C THR A 52 -17.69 17.35 16.80
N GLU A 53 -18.89 17.88 16.56
CA GLU A 53 -20.11 17.41 17.24
C GLU A 53 -20.55 16.05 16.69
N THR A 54 -20.53 15.92 15.36
CA THR A 54 -20.93 14.69 14.64
C THR A 54 -20.08 13.49 15.05
N ILE A 55 -18.75 13.64 15.15
CA ILE A 55 -17.85 12.53 15.55
C ILE A 55 -17.89 12.24 17.05
N ARG A 56 -18.31 13.20 17.87
CA ARG A 56 -18.38 13.05 19.33
C ARG A 56 -19.61 12.27 19.75
N ASN A 57 -20.68 12.31 18.95
CA ASN A 57 -21.86 11.47 19.14
C ASN A 57 -21.78 10.23 18.23
N PRO A 58 -21.51 9.02 18.78
CA PRO A 58 -21.41 7.80 17.98
C PRO A 58 -22.69 7.47 17.20
N TYR A 59 -23.86 7.87 17.73
CA TYR A 59 -25.15 7.64 17.07
C TYR A 59 -25.30 8.51 15.82
N ASP A 60 -24.99 9.80 15.93
CA ASP A 60 -25.06 10.74 14.81
C ASP A 60 -24.03 10.36 13.74
N TYR A 61 -22.80 10.04 14.13
CA TYR A 61 -21.78 9.53 13.23
C TYR A 61 -22.21 8.25 12.48
N GLN A 62 -22.76 7.27 13.20
CA GLN A 62 -23.23 6.03 12.56
C GLN A 62 -24.39 6.30 11.60
N SER A 63 -25.39 7.09 12.01
CA SER A 63 -26.55 7.39 11.16
C SER A 63 -26.14 8.13 9.87
N GLU A 64 -25.25 9.12 9.97
CA GLU A 64 -24.74 9.87 8.82
C GLU A 64 -23.90 9.00 7.87
N THR A 65 -22.99 8.18 8.41
CA THR A 65 -22.14 7.29 7.60
C THR A 65 -22.91 6.14 6.94
N GLN A 66 -24.14 5.83 7.38
CA GLN A 66 -25.00 4.87 6.71
C GLN A 66 -25.67 5.41 5.44
N ARG A 67 -25.77 6.73 5.28
CA ARG A 67 -26.40 7.37 4.12
C ARG A 67 -25.59 7.06 2.85
N ILE A 68 -26.29 6.64 1.79
CA ILE A 68 -25.66 6.25 0.50
C ILE A 68 -24.76 7.37 -0.05
N ILE A 69 -25.23 8.61 -0.02
CA ILE A 69 -24.45 9.76 -0.52
C ILE A 69 -23.15 9.97 0.27
N VAL A 70 -23.17 9.77 1.59
CA VAL A 70 -21.99 9.89 2.45
C VAL A 70 -21.03 8.73 2.19
N LYS A 71 -21.52 7.49 2.06
CA LYS A 71 -20.69 6.33 1.69
C LYS A 71 -19.95 6.55 0.37
N VAL A 72 -20.64 7.07 -0.65
CA VAL A 72 -20.02 7.38 -1.95
C VAL A 72 -18.94 8.46 -1.80
N LYS A 73 -19.20 9.53 -1.04
CA LYS A 73 -18.20 10.57 -0.75
C LYS A 73 -16.97 10.02 -0.02
N LEU A 74 -17.16 9.15 0.97
CA LEU A 74 -16.06 8.50 1.70
C LEU A 74 -15.24 7.58 0.79
N GLN A 75 -15.87 6.87 -0.15
CA GLN A 75 -15.16 6.07 -1.15
C GLN A 75 -14.34 6.94 -2.12
N LEU A 76 -14.91 8.05 -2.60
CA LEU A 76 -14.19 9.01 -3.43
C LEU A 76 -13.00 9.63 -2.69
N LEU A 77 -13.16 9.93 -1.40
CA LEU A 77 -12.05 10.36 -0.55
C LEU A 77 -10.98 9.27 -0.44
N GLY A 78 -11.37 8.01 -0.26
CA GLY A 78 -10.44 6.87 -0.26
C GLY A 78 -9.65 6.75 -1.56
N ILE A 79 -10.31 6.90 -2.72
CA ILE A 79 -9.67 6.91 -4.05
C ILE A 79 -8.72 8.11 -4.20
N PHE A 80 -9.09 9.28 -3.68
CA PHE A 80 -8.21 10.44 -3.71
C PHE A 80 -6.94 10.21 -2.86
N ILE A 81 -7.10 9.70 -1.63
CA ILE A 81 -5.98 9.43 -0.72
C ILE A 81 -5.06 8.36 -1.28
N ILE A 82 -5.60 7.24 -1.79
CA ILE A 82 -4.76 6.16 -2.34
C ILE A 82 -3.95 6.64 -3.54
N CYS A 83 -4.55 7.45 -4.42
CA CYS A 83 -3.84 8.05 -5.55
C CYS A 83 -2.74 9.01 -5.09
N ALA A 84 -2.99 9.78 -4.03
CA ALA A 84 -2.00 10.69 -3.45
C ALA A 84 -0.80 9.95 -2.84
N ILE A 85 -1.02 8.79 -2.20
CA ILE A 85 0.05 8.04 -1.51
C ILE A 85 0.73 6.98 -2.38
N THR A 86 0.12 6.50 -3.46
CA THR A 86 0.71 5.41 -4.26
C THR A 86 2.10 5.76 -4.84
N PRO A 87 2.36 6.97 -5.36
CA PRO A 87 3.71 7.38 -5.75
C PRO A 87 4.72 7.33 -4.59
N LEU A 88 4.29 7.69 -3.38
CA LEU A 88 5.13 7.59 -2.18
C LEU A 88 5.47 6.13 -1.85
N VAL A 89 4.49 5.22 -1.94
CA VAL A 89 4.70 3.77 -1.79
C VAL A 89 5.68 3.26 -2.85
N ALA A 90 5.56 3.69 -4.10
CA ALA A 90 6.54 3.37 -5.14
C ALA A 90 7.95 3.88 -4.79
N GLY A 91 8.05 5.05 -4.15
CA GLY A 91 9.31 5.61 -3.67
C GLY A 91 9.99 4.78 -2.57
N PHE A 92 9.23 4.05 -1.74
CA PHE A 92 9.82 3.04 -0.84
C PHE A 92 10.53 1.94 -1.63
N TYR A 93 9.91 1.44 -2.69
CA TYR A 93 10.53 0.42 -3.55
C TYR A 93 11.78 0.95 -4.25
N GLU A 94 11.77 2.19 -4.73
CA GLU A 94 12.97 2.80 -5.31
C GLU A 94 14.11 2.89 -4.29
N ASN A 95 13.81 3.30 -3.06
CA ASN A 95 14.82 3.34 -1.99
C ASN A 95 15.42 1.94 -1.74
N PHE A 96 14.59 0.89 -1.67
CA PHE A 96 15.09 -0.48 -1.55
C PHE A 96 15.95 -0.91 -2.73
N ARG A 97 15.58 -0.55 -3.96
CA ARG A 97 16.38 -0.83 -5.15
C ARG A 97 17.75 -0.19 -5.07
N LYS A 98 17.83 1.07 -4.68
CA LYS A 98 19.09 1.80 -4.51
C LYS A 98 19.98 1.18 -3.45
N VAL A 99 19.40 0.80 -2.31
CA VAL A 99 20.14 0.11 -1.25
C VAL A 99 20.63 -1.27 -1.69
N ASP A 100 19.83 -2.00 -2.45
CA ASP A 100 20.24 -3.29 -3.02
C ASP A 100 21.36 -3.14 -4.07
N GLN A 101 21.41 -2.01 -4.77
CA GLN A 101 22.48 -1.60 -5.69
C GLN A 101 23.74 -1.09 -4.98
N GLY A 102 23.73 -1.01 -3.64
CA GLY A 102 24.85 -0.49 -2.83
C GLY A 102 24.90 1.04 -2.73
N GLU A 103 23.87 1.74 -3.22
CA GLU A 103 23.70 3.17 -3.00
C GLU A 103 23.11 3.43 -1.60
N PRO A 104 23.43 4.56 -0.94
CA PRO A 104 22.86 4.89 0.35
C PRO A 104 21.35 5.19 0.23
N ALA A 105 20.59 4.82 1.26
CA ALA A 105 19.20 5.20 1.35
C ALA A 105 19.05 6.74 1.43
N SER A 106 18.11 7.32 0.69
CA SER A 106 17.82 8.77 0.72
C SER A 106 16.32 9.04 0.82
N LEU A 107 15.98 10.18 1.43
CA LEU A 107 14.60 10.69 1.44
C LEU A 107 14.12 11.11 0.05
N ASP A 108 15.04 11.50 -0.83
CA ASP A 108 14.70 11.99 -2.17
C ASP A 108 13.97 10.93 -3.00
N TYR A 109 14.34 9.65 -2.81
CA TYR A 109 13.74 8.53 -3.51
C TYR A 109 12.25 8.35 -3.21
N PHE A 110 11.76 8.81 -2.04
CA PHE A 110 10.34 8.74 -1.72
C PHE A 110 9.48 9.59 -2.64
N PHE A 111 10.04 10.66 -3.22
CA PHE A 111 9.28 11.61 -4.04
C PHE A 111 9.49 11.43 -5.54
N VAL A 112 10.42 10.57 -5.96
CA VAL A 112 10.83 10.44 -7.37
C VAL A 112 9.67 10.10 -8.30
N HIS A 113 8.70 9.33 -7.81
CA HIS A 113 7.57 8.86 -8.61
C HIS A 113 6.38 9.80 -8.63
N TYR A 114 6.42 10.96 -7.97
CA TYR A 114 5.37 11.98 -8.13
C TYR A 114 5.45 12.65 -9.50
N ASN A 115 6.66 12.87 -10.03
CA ASN A 115 6.87 13.53 -11.32
C ASN A 115 7.65 12.65 -12.31
N SER A 116 7.28 11.37 -12.40
CA SER A 116 7.92 10.39 -13.27
C SER A 116 7.03 9.99 -14.45
N PRO A 117 7.58 9.40 -15.52
CA PRO A 117 6.77 8.81 -16.60
C PRO A 117 5.78 7.74 -16.11
N TYR A 118 6.04 7.14 -14.93
CA TYR A 118 5.23 6.10 -14.32
C TYR A 118 4.06 6.63 -13.50
N THR A 119 4.06 7.92 -13.10
CA THR A 119 3.05 8.51 -12.22
C THR A 119 1.64 8.21 -12.72
N ARG A 120 1.39 8.44 -14.01
CA ARG A 120 0.06 8.20 -14.60
C ARG A 120 -0.36 6.74 -14.49
N ARG A 121 0.55 5.79 -14.67
CA ARG A 121 0.27 4.35 -14.58
C ARG A 121 0.00 3.93 -13.14
N LEU A 122 0.78 4.46 -12.19
CA LEU A 122 0.59 4.25 -10.75
C LEU A 122 -0.77 4.76 -10.27
N LEU A 123 -1.14 5.99 -10.66
CA LEU A 123 -2.44 6.57 -10.31
C LEU A 123 -3.60 5.81 -10.95
N THR A 124 -3.45 5.38 -12.20
CA THR A 124 -4.48 4.58 -12.89
C THR A 124 -4.69 3.25 -12.18
N TYR A 125 -3.60 2.55 -11.83
CA TYR A 125 -3.67 1.33 -11.04
C TYR A 125 -4.35 1.54 -9.69
N ALA A 126 -3.90 2.54 -8.92
CA ALA A 126 -4.45 2.85 -7.60
C ALA A 126 -5.96 3.15 -7.68
N ALA A 127 -6.37 4.02 -8.60
CA ALA A 127 -7.77 4.38 -8.79
C ALA A 127 -8.62 3.16 -9.18
N LEU A 128 -8.22 2.42 -10.21
CA LEU A 128 -9.01 1.29 -10.70
C LEU A 128 -9.08 0.16 -9.68
N LEU A 129 -7.98 -0.14 -8.99
CA LEU A 129 -7.98 -1.15 -7.94
C LEU A 129 -8.93 -0.76 -6.80
N THR A 130 -8.86 0.49 -6.32
CA THR A 130 -9.72 0.95 -5.24
C THR A 130 -11.19 1.05 -5.65
N VAL A 131 -11.48 1.41 -6.90
CA VAL A 131 -12.85 1.35 -7.44
C VAL A 131 -13.33 -0.10 -7.47
N ALA A 132 -12.55 -1.03 -8.01
CA ALA A 132 -12.91 -2.44 -8.10
C ALA A 132 -13.18 -3.06 -6.72
N THR A 133 -12.30 -2.81 -5.74
CA THR A 133 -12.47 -3.31 -4.38
C THR A 133 -13.61 -2.63 -3.63
N SER A 134 -13.87 -1.35 -3.90
CA SER A 134 -15.02 -0.63 -3.32
C SER A 134 -16.35 -1.17 -3.85
N LEU A 135 -16.45 -1.41 -5.16
CA LEU A 135 -17.62 -2.02 -5.78
C LEU A 135 -17.86 -3.43 -5.26
N LEU A 136 -16.80 -4.24 -5.16
CA LEU A 136 -16.88 -5.56 -4.56
C LEU A 136 -17.36 -5.50 -3.11
N SER A 137 -16.87 -4.53 -2.34
CA SER A 137 -17.28 -4.33 -0.95
C SER A 137 -18.76 -3.95 -0.84
N LEU A 138 -19.26 -3.08 -1.74
CA LEU A 138 -20.68 -2.73 -1.78
C LEU A 138 -21.55 -3.95 -2.12
N LEU A 139 -21.13 -4.77 -3.10
CA LEU A 139 -21.82 -6.01 -3.46
C LEU A 139 -21.85 -7.01 -2.30
N MET A 140 -20.73 -7.23 -1.63
CA MET A 140 -20.66 -8.18 -0.50
C MET A 140 -21.46 -7.69 0.71
N ASN A 141 -21.48 -6.38 0.97
CA ASN A 141 -22.33 -5.79 2.00
C ASN A 141 -23.82 -5.94 1.68
N PHE A 142 -24.21 -5.86 0.40
CA PHE A 142 -25.59 -6.12 -0.02
C PHE A 142 -26.04 -7.55 0.27
N PHE A 143 -25.13 -8.53 0.19
CA PHE A 143 -25.39 -9.92 0.57
C PHE A 143 -25.20 -10.21 2.07
N GLU A 144 -24.96 -9.19 2.91
CA GLU A 144 -24.67 -9.35 4.34
C GLU A 144 -23.45 -10.26 4.64
N LEU A 145 -22.45 -10.26 3.73
CA LEU A 145 -21.21 -11.04 3.85
C LEU A 145 -19.96 -10.13 4.03
N PRO A 146 -19.89 -9.28 5.07
CA PRO A 146 -18.79 -8.32 5.23
C PRO A 146 -17.44 -8.98 5.46
N ILE A 147 -17.40 -10.15 6.11
CA ILE A 147 -16.15 -10.92 6.33
C ILE A 147 -15.58 -11.38 4.99
N LEU A 148 -16.44 -11.82 4.07
CA LEU A 148 -16.02 -12.28 2.75
C LEU A 148 -15.44 -11.13 1.92
N SER A 149 -15.99 -9.92 2.04
CA SER A 149 -15.40 -8.70 1.46
C SER A 149 -13.95 -8.50 1.90
N THR A 150 -13.68 -8.57 3.20
CA THR A 150 -12.33 -8.41 3.75
C THR A 150 -11.37 -9.48 3.22
N LEU A 151 -11.82 -10.74 3.19
CA LEU A 151 -11.01 -11.85 2.66
C LEU A 151 -10.67 -11.66 1.18
N PHE A 152 -11.64 -11.24 0.36
CA PHE A 152 -11.38 -10.93 -1.04
C PHE A 152 -10.40 -9.78 -1.21
N ASN A 153 -10.51 -8.72 -0.41
CA ASN A 153 -9.57 -7.59 -0.45
C ASN A 153 -8.13 -8.02 -0.14
N ILE A 154 -7.95 -8.87 0.88
CA ILE A 154 -6.63 -9.43 1.22
C ILE A 154 -6.12 -10.28 0.05
N PHE A 155 -6.97 -11.13 -0.52
CA PHE A 155 -6.59 -12.01 -1.63
C PHE A 155 -6.20 -11.23 -2.89
N ILE A 156 -6.98 -10.21 -3.27
CA ILE A 156 -6.67 -9.32 -4.41
C ILE A 156 -5.34 -8.59 -4.15
N SER A 157 -5.14 -8.05 -2.95
CA SER A 157 -3.90 -7.35 -2.59
C SER A 157 -2.68 -8.27 -2.69
N LEU A 158 -2.82 -9.54 -2.31
CA LEU A 158 -1.76 -10.54 -2.43
C LEU A 158 -1.42 -10.85 -3.90
N ILE A 159 -2.42 -11.09 -4.73
CA ILE A 159 -2.23 -11.38 -6.16
C ILE A 159 -1.62 -10.18 -6.90
N LEU A 160 -1.96 -8.96 -6.50
CA LEU A 160 -1.49 -7.72 -7.12
C LEU A 160 -0.27 -7.10 -6.43
N THR A 161 0.40 -7.84 -5.55
CA THR A 161 1.56 -7.36 -4.79
C THR A 161 2.70 -6.87 -5.69
N PHE A 162 2.88 -7.43 -6.89
CA PHE A 162 3.96 -7.06 -7.80
C PHE A 162 3.64 -5.94 -8.77
N VAL A 163 2.39 -5.45 -8.84
CA VAL A 163 1.99 -4.47 -9.87
C VAL A 163 2.81 -3.19 -9.78
N ILE A 164 3.00 -2.62 -8.59
CA ILE A 164 3.79 -1.38 -8.44
C ILE A 164 5.26 -1.62 -8.85
N PRO A 165 5.99 -2.62 -8.32
CA PRO A 165 7.34 -2.96 -8.78
C PRO A 165 7.44 -3.17 -10.30
N ILE A 166 6.51 -3.90 -10.92
CA ILE A 166 6.51 -4.16 -12.36
C ILE A 166 6.34 -2.85 -13.15
N ILE A 167 5.44 -1.96 -12.72
CA ILE A 167 5.25 -0.66 -13.39
C ILE A 167 6.55 0.17 -13.37
N ILE A 168 7.21 0.27 -12.21
CA ILE A 168 8.34 1.21 -12.03
C ILE A 168 9.69 0.64 -12.47
N PHE A 169 9.91 -0.67 -12.34
CA PHE A 169 11.20 -1.31 -12.64
C PHE A 169 11.24 -1.95 -14.02
N GLU A 170 10.08 -2.31 -14.58
CA GLU A 170 9.99 -2.94 -15.90
C GLU A 170 9.33 -2.04 -16.94
N ASN A 171 8.92 -0.83 -16.54
CA ASN A 171 8.28 0.15 -17.43
C ASN A 171 7.07 -0.43 -18.19
N GLN A 172 6.31 -1.33 -17.57
CA GLN A 172 5.11 -1.90 -18.18
C GLN A 172 3.91 -0.97 -18.08
N SER A 173 2.90 -1.18 -18.94
CA SER A 173 1.58 -0.56 -18.77
C SER A 173 0.87 -1.16 -17.55
N PHE A 174 -0.19 -0.52 -17.05
CA PHE A 174 -0.87 -1.04 -15.86
C PHE A 174 -1.57 -2.37 -16.16
N GLU A 175 -2.10 -2.54 -17.38
CA GLU A 175 -2.79 -3.76 -17.81
C GLU A 175 -1.84 -4.96 -17.85
N GLN A 176 -0.66 -4.74 -18.45
CA GLN A 176 0.41 -5.74 -18.49
C GLN A 176 0.89 -6.07 -17.08
N ALA A 177 1.16 -5.05 -16.26
CA ALA A 177 1.63 -5.24 -14.90
C ALA A 177 0.66 -6.04 -14.01
N VAL A 178 -0.66 -5.85 -14.19
CA VAL A 178 -1.68 -6.65 -13.50
C VAL A 178 -1.63 -8.11 -13.96
N GLY A 179 -1.59 -8.36 -15.26
CA GLY A 179 -1.48 -9.72 -15.81
C GLY A 179 -0.23 -10.44 -15.32
N ASP A 180 0.93 -9.78 -15.41
CA ASP A 180 2.21 -10.28 -14.96
C ASP A 180 2.25 -10.54 -13.46
N SER A 181 1.67 -9.64 -12.64
CA SER A 181 1.58 -9.87 -11.20
C SER A 181 0.77 -11.13 -10.88
N VAL A 182 -0.38 -11.32 -11.54
CA VAL A 182 -1.22 -12.51 -11.35
C VAL A 182 -0.45 -13.78 -11.72
N GLU A 183 0.23 -13.79 -12.86
CA GLU A 183 1.00 -14.93 -13.33
C GLU A 183 2.14 -15.28 -12.37
N ARG A 184 2.95 -14.29 -11.99
CA ARG A 184 4.13 -14.49 -11.13
C ARG A 184 3.75 -14.89 -9.71
N VAL A 185 2.70 -14.30 -9.15
CA VAL A 185 2.18 -14.72 -7.84
C VAL A 185 1.61 -16.12 -7.93
N ARG A 186 0.90 -16.49 -9.00
CA ARG A 186 0.39 -17.86 -9.17
C ARG A 186 1.51 -18.90 -9.18
N LEU A 187 2.61 -18.63 -9.90
CA LEU A 187 3.77 -19.53 -9.96
C LEU A 187 4.49 -19.68 -8.61
N ASN A 188 4.43 -18.66 -7.77
CA ASN A 188 5.14 -18.60 -6.48
C ASN A 188 4.18 -18.47 -5.28
N PHE A 189 2.94 -18.92 -5.41
CA PHE A 189 1.85 -18.55 -4.49
C PHE A 189 2.18 -18.87 -3.04
N GLY A 190 2.71 -20.06 -2.76
CA GLY A 190 3.06 -20.48 -1.40
C GLY A 190 4.08 -19.55 -0.74
N THR A 191 5.11 -19.14 -1.47
CA THR A 191 6.15 -18.25 -0.92
C THR A 191 5.62 -16.82 -0.76
N VAL A 192 4.89 -16.30 -1.75
CA VAL A 192 4.26 -14.97 -1.66
C VAL A 192 3.28 -14.91 -0.50
N PHE A 193 2.43 -15.94 -0.34
CA PHE A 193 1.46 -16.04 0.74
C PHE A 193 2.14 -16.09 2.11
N LEU A 194 3.11 -16.99 2.31
CA LEU A 194 3.77 -17.15 3.62
C LEU A 194 4.58 -15.93 4.02
N SER A 195 5.36 -15.34 3.09
CA SER A 195 6.11 -14.12 3.36
C SER A 195 5.18 -12.93 3.60
N GLY A 196 4.11 -12.78 2.81
CA GLY A 196 3.09 -11.76 3.01
C GLY A 196 2.35 -11.93 4.34
N LEU A 197 2.11 -13.16 4.79
CA LEU A 197 1.51 -13.46 6.09
C LEU A 197 2.42 -13.02 7.24
N VAL A 198 3.72 -13.31 7.17
CA VAL A 198 4.69 -12.86 8.19
C VAL A 198 4.76 -11.34 8.24
N GLY A 199 4.86 -10.67 7.09
CA GLY A 199 4.83 -9.21 7.01
C GLY A 199 3.51 -8.63 7.57
N GLY A 200 2.38 -9.23 7.21
CA GLY A 200 1.05 -8.84 7.69
C GLY A 200 0.88 -8.99 9.20
N ILE A 201 1.35 -10.08 9.81
CA ILE A 201 1.34 -10.25 11.27
C ILE A 201 2.16 -9.14 11.94
N ILE A 202 3.35 -8.83 11.43
CA ILE A 202 4.19 -7.75 11.96
C ILE A 202 3.47 -6.39 11.83
N THR A 203 2.78 -6.14 10.71
CA THR A 203 1.96 -4.93 10.53
C THR A 203 0.82 -4.84 11.55
N ILE A 204 0.07 -5.93 11.74
CA ILE A 204 -1.03 -6.00 12.72
C ILE A 204 -0.50 -5.77 14.13
N LEU A 205 0.60 -6.43 14.52
CA LEU A 205 1.22 -6.20 15.82
C LEU A 205 1.62 -4.73 15.99
N GLY A 206 2.23 -4.12 14.96
CA GLY A 206 2.54 -2.68 14.98
C GLY A 206 1.31 -1.79 15.13
N ALA A 207 0.19 -2.12 14.50
CA ALA A 207 -1.07 -1.40 14.66
C ALA A 207 -1.59 -1.45 16.11
N LEU A 208 -1.45 -2.60 16.78
CA LEU A 208 -1.88 -2.79 18.17
C LEU A 208 -1.07 -1.94 19.18
N PHE A 209 0.15 -1.51 18.83
CA PHE A 209 0.93 -0.54 19.60
C PHE A 209 0.49 0.91 19.32
N PHE A 210 -0.79 1.20 19.55
CA PHE A 210 -1.42 2.53 19.41
C PHE A 210 -1.18 3.21 18.05
N GLY A 211 -1.03 2.44 16.98
CA GLY A 211 -0.73 2.96 15.64
C GLY A 211 0.70 3.50 15.45
N ILE A 212 1.42 3.86 16.51
CA ILE A 212 2.84 4.28 16.44
C ILE A 212 3.70 3.13 15.90
N GLY A 213 3.37 1.89 16.26
CA GLY A 213 4.07 0.71 15.72
C GLY A 213 3.99 0.58 14.20
N LEU A 214 3.02 1.22 13.53
CA LEU A 214 2.92 1.24 12.06
C LEU A 214 4.11 1.95 11.40
N ILE A 215 4.75 2.89 12.08
CA ILE A 215 5.95 3.60 11.59
C ILE A 215 7.10 2.61 11.35
N PHE A 216 7.15 1.53 12.13
CA PHE A 216 8.18 0.49 12.03
C PHE A 216 7.69 -0.71 11.21
N SER A 217 6.43 -1.08 11.34
CA SER A 217 5.92 -2.31 10.74
C SER A 217 5.51 -2.18 9.27
N LEU A 218 5.04 -1.00 8.82
CA LEU A 218 4.68 -0.78 7.41
C LEU A 218 5.90 -0.83 6.48
N PRO A 219 7.04 -0.18 6.78
CA PRO A 219 8.20 -0.27 5.90
C PRO A 219 8.77 -1.69 5.82
N PHE A 220 8.64 -2.49 6.88
CA PHE A 220 9.02 -3.91 6.82
C PHE A 220 8.14 -4.70 5.84
N MET A 221 6.83 -4.40 5.79
CA MET A 221 5.93 -5.01 4.81
C MET A 221 6.31 -4.62 3.37
N PHE A 222 6.62 -3.34 3.13
CA PHE A 222 7.13 -2.91 1.81
C PHE A 222 8.46 -3.57 1.46
N ALA A 223 9.38 -3.71 2.42
CA ALA A 223 10.64 -4.44 2.21
C ALA A 223 10.40 -5.91 1.84
N THR A 224 9.39 -6.54 2.46
CA THR A 224 9.00 -7.93 2.16
C THR A 224 8.46 -8.07 0.74
N PHE A 225 7.59 -7.16 0.30
CA PHE A 225 7.06 -7.16 -1.07
C PHE A 225 8.13 -6.88 -2.13
N TYR A 226 9.06 -5.95 -1.86
CA TYR A 226 10.20 -5.71 -2.72
C TYR A 226 11.13 -6.94 -2.80
N ALA A 227 11.41 -7.57 -1.65
CA ALA A 227 12.24 -8.78 -1.61
C ALA A 227 11.59 -9.94 -2.36
N LEU A 228 10.27 -10.12 -2.26
CA LEU A 228 9.53 -11.10 -3.06
C LEU A 228 9.68 -10.84 -4.56
N TYR A 229 9.47 -9.60 -5.00
CA TYR A 229 9.65 -9.23 -6.42
C TYR A 229 11.06 -9.53 -6.91
N THR A 230 12.05 -9.18 -6.09
CA THR A 230 13.47 -9.34 -6.43
C THR A 230 13.88 -10.81 -6.51
N GLU A 231 13.50 -11.62 -5.52
CA GLU A 231 13.83 -13.04 -5.48
C GLU A 231 13.08 -13.83 -6.56
N GLU A 232 11.89 -13.39 -6.96
CA GLU A 232 11.16 -13.92 -8.12
C GLU A 232 11.93 -13.65 -9.42
N ARG A 233 12.41 -12.42 -9.61
CA ARG A 233 13.24 -12.02 -10.75
C ARG A 233 14.66 -12.62 -10.76
N GLY A 234 15.09 -13.25 -9.67
CA GLY A 234 16.45 -13.75 -9.51
C GLY A 234 17.52 -12.64 -9.43
N ILE A 235 17.13 -11.42 -9.06
CA ILE A 235 18.08 -10.31 -8.88
C ILE A 235 18.81 -10.53 -7.55
N THR A 236 20.00 -11.13 -7.62
CA THR A 236 20.90 -11.27 -6.46
C THR A 236 21.75 -10.01 -6.32
N SER A 237 22.12 -9.66 -5.09
CA SER A 237 22.97 -8.49 -4.76
C SER A 237 24.30 -8.42 -5.58
N ASN A 238 24.73 -9.53 -6.20
CA ASN A 238 25.92 -9.62 -7.03
C ASN A 238 25.71 -9.40 -8.55
N ASN A 239 24.49 -9.27 -9.06
CA ASN A 239 24.20 -9.16 -10.51
C ASN A 239 23.80 -7.74 -10.98
N ASN A 240 24.06 -6.71 -10.17
CA ASN A 240 23.63 -5.32 -10.37
C ASN A 240 24.39 -4.52 -11.48
N LYS A 241 24.88 -5.17 -12.54
CA LYS A 241 25.61 -4.45 -13.61
C LYS A 241 24.84 -4.24 -14.92
N ASN A 242 23.68 -4.87 -15.12
CA ASN A 242 23.00 -4.85 -16.42
C ASN A 242 21.47 -4.56 -16.39
N LEU A 243 20.95 -3.89 -15.35
CA LEU A 243 19.57 -3.39 -15.30
C LEU A 243 19.52 -2.00 -14.65
#